data_AF-A0AA96N8V2-F1
#
_entry.id   AF-A0AA96N8V2-F1
#
_cell.length_a   1.000
_cell.length_b   1.000
_cell.length_c   1.000
_cell.angle_alpha   90.00
_cell.angle_beta   90.00
_cell.angle_gamma   90.00
#
_symmetry.space_group_name_H-M   'P 1'
#
loop_
_entity.id
_entity.type
_entity.pdbx_description
1 polymer ?
#
loop_
_entity_poly.entity_id
_entity_poly.type
_entity_poly.pdbx_seq_one_letter_code
_entity_poly.pdbx_strand_id
1 'polypeptide(L)'
;MKKEAKEIEALQEEIRILKKELAEYKQLVKDTSAPIIPSIIPETILVPLTGKMSQERFELIISALMDACYQNEIETVIIDFTAITKKEIEETELLGQSIDQLVGSLNLMGAETFLVGFTPAFTQELMRSGMRIRPDLNTFLTFRHALQFLMKKKGMTFA
;
A
#
# COMPACT_ATOMS: atom_id res chain seq x y z
N MET A 1 -20.75 42.80 -23.21
CA MET A 1 -20.91 41.71 -24.20
C MET A 1 -19.59 41.18 -24.76
N LYS A 2 -18.88 41.85 -25.69
CA LYS A 2 -17.62 41.29 -26.28
C LYS A 2 -16.47 41.14 -25.27
N LYS A 3 -16.38 42.02 -24.26
CA LYS A 3 -15.33 41.98 -23.23
C LYS A 3 -15.57 40.84 -22.23
N GLU A 4 -16.80 40.72 -21.75
CA GLU A 4 -17.24 39.63 -20.86
C GLU A 4 -17.12 38.24 -21.54
N ALA A 5 -17.50 38.12 -22.82
CA ALA A 5 -17.33 36.87 -23.55
C ALA A 5 -15.86 36.45 -23.64
N LYS A 6 -14.96 37.41 -23.89
CA LYS A 6 -13.51 37.17 -23.98
C LYS A 6 -12.88 36.83 -22.62
N GLU A 7 -13.42 37.40 -21.54
CA GLU A 7 -13.00 37.15 -20.16
C GLU A 7 -13.48 35.77 -19.68
N ILE A 8 -14.70 35.37 -20.05
CA ILE A 8 -15.21 34.01 -19.82
C ILE A 8 -14.37 32.97 -20.58
N GLU A 9 -14.01 33.25 -21.84
CA GLU A 9 -13.15 32.36 -22.64
C GLU A 9 -11.77 32.17 -22.00
N ALA A 10 -11.15 33.26 -21.52
CA ALA A 10 -9.86 33.21 -20.84
C ALA A 10 -9.93 32.41 -19.53
N LEU A 11 -10.97 32.62 -18.72
CA LEU A 11 -11.20 31.86 -17.48
C LEU A 11 -11.47 30.37 -17.75
N GLN A 12 -12.19 30.04 -18.82
CA GLN A 12 -12.43 28.65 -19.22
C GLN A 12 -11.13 27.96 -19.64
N GLU A 13 -10.27 28.65 -20.37
CA GLU A 13 -8.97 28.12 -20.77
C GLU A 13 -8.04 27.95 -19.56
N GLU A 14 -8.03 28.91 -18.62
CA GLU A 14 -7.28 28.79 -17.37
C GLU A 14 -7.76 27.58 -16.53
N ILE A 15 -9.07 27.39 -16.39
CA ILE A 15 -9.65 26.22 -15.72
C ILE A 15 -9.23 24.92 -16.42
N ARG A 16 -9.19 24.90 -17.75
CA ARG A 16 -8.77 23.72 -18.53
C ARG A 16 -7.32 23.36 -18.25
N ILE A 17 -6.43 24.35 -18.24
CA ILE A 17 -5.01 24.16 -17.92
C ILE A 17 -4.83 23.66 -16.48
N LEU A 18 -5.47 24.33 -15.51
CA LEU A 18 -5.40 23.93 -14.09
C LEU A 18 -5.91 22.50 -13.86
N LYS A 19 -6.99 22.09 -14.54
CA LYS A 19 -7.48 20.71 -14.46
C LYS A 19 -6.48 19.69 -15.00
N LYS A 20 -5.75 20.04 -16.07
CA LYS A 20 -4.72 19.18 -16.64
C LYS A 20 -3.52 19.04 -15.69
N GLU A 21 -3.00 20.16 -15.19
CA GLU A 21 -1.90 20.14 -14.20
C GLU A 21 -2.30 19.38 -12.93
N LEU A 22 -3.52 19.56 -12.43
CA LEU A 22 -4.03 18.82 -11.28
C LEU A 22 -4.09 17.31 -11.55
N ALA A 23 -4.44 16.89 -12.77
CA ALA A 23 -4.45 15.48 -13.15
C ALA A 23 -3.01 14.92 -13.17
N GLU A 24 -2.05 15.65 -13.72
CA GLU A 24 -0.63 15.27 -13.75
C GLU A 24 -0.05 15.18 -12.33
N TYR A 25 -0.31 16.16 -11.47
CA TYR A 25 0.08 16.11 -10.05
C TYR A 25 -0.54 14.93 -9.31
N LYS A 26 -1.83 14.66 -9.53
CA LYS A 26 -2.51 13.51 -8.94
C LYS A 26 -1.87 12.19 -9.40
N GLN A 27 -1.47 12.10 -10.67
CA GLN A 27 -0.79 10.92 -11.19
C GLN A 27 0.59 10.74 -10.54
N LEU A 28 1.39 11.81 -10.45
CA LEU A 28 2.71 11.77 -9.81
C LEU A 28 2.61 11.30 -8.34
N VAL A 29 1.61 11.79 -7.61
CA VAL A 29 1.34 11.37 -6.22
C VAL A 29 0.86 9.90 -6.16
N LYS A 30 0.06 9.44 -7.13
CA LYS A 30 -0.32 8.03 -7.24
C LYS A 30 0.89 7.13 -7.50
N ASP A 31 1.83 7.55 -8.33
CA ASP A 31 3.06 6.80 -8.60
C ASP A 31 3.98 6.71 -7.36
N THR A 32 3.75 7.56 -6.35
CA THR A 32 4.44 7.52 -5.04
C THR A 32 3.66 6.76 -3.96
N SER A 33 2.51 6.17 -4.29
CA SER A 33 1.49 5.79 -3.31
C SER A 33 1.88 4.67 -2.35
N ALA A 34 2.95 3.92 -2.59
CA ALA A 34 3.62 3.13 -1.56
C ALA A 34 5.12 3.03 -1.87
N PRO A 35 6.01 3.64 -1.06
CA PRO A 35 7.44 3.56 -1.33
C PRO A 35 7.91 2.12 -1.11
N ILE A 36 8.54 1.52 -2.11
CA ILE A 36 9.15 0.19 -2.01
C ILE A 36 10.58 0.38 -1.53
N ILE A 37 10.85 -0.07 -0.30
CA ILE A 37 12.14 0.14 0.37
C ILE A 37 12.86 -1.21 0.48
N PRO A 38 14.03 -1.40 -0.16
CA PRO A 38 14.83 -2.60 0.02
C PRO A 38 15.26 -2.76 1.49
N SER A 39 15.15 -3.98 2.00
CA SER A 39 15.61 -4.32 3.35
C SER A 39 17.09 -4.69 3.35
N ILE A 40 17.71 -4.65 4.53
CA ILE A 40 19.05 -5.24 4.76
C ILE A 40 19.04 -6.77 4.69
N ILE A 41 17.86 -7.39 4.77
CA ILE A 41 17.69 -8.83 4.61
C ILE A 41 17.57 -9.13 3.10
N PRO A 42 18.31 -10.13 2.56
CA PRO A 42 18.25 -10.51 1.15
C PRO A 42 16.83 -10.81 0.66
N GLU A 43 16.59 -10.48 -0.61
CA GLU A 43 15.31 -10.64 -1.31
C GLU A 43 14.09 -10.13 -0.51
N THR A 44 14.27 -9.07 0.29
CA THR A 44 13.21 -8.56 1.17
C THR A 44 12.94 -7.09 0.92
N ILE A 45 11.67 -6.71 0.83
CA ILE A 45 11.22 -5.30 0.74
C ILE A 45 10.30 -4.91 1.90
N LEU A 46 10.29 -3.62 2.23
CA LEU A 46 9.37 -2.98 3.15
C LEU A 46 8.49 -1.98 2.38
N VAL A 47 7.20 -2.00 2.69
CA VAL A 47 6.17 -1.20 2.04
C VAL A 47 5.32 -0.53 3.12
N PRO A 48 5.64 0.70 3.54
CA PRO A 48 4.83 1.43 4.51
C PRO A 48 3.60 2.02 3.83
N LEU A 49 2.44 1.69 4.38
CA LEU A 49 1.16 2.24 3.93
C LEU A 49 0.84 3.48 4.74
N THR A 50 0.90 4.65 4.10
CA THR A 50 0.61 5.95 4.73
C THR A 50 -0.51 6.68 4.01
N GLY A 51 -1.23 7.56 4.72
CA GLY A 51 -2.29 8.38 4.12
C GLY A 51 -3.57 7.60 3.82
N LYS A 52 -4.53 8.26 3.19
CA LYS A 52 -5.86 7.67 2.94
C LYS A 52 -5.79 6.44 2.06
N MET A 53 -6.57 5.44 2.42
CA MET A 53 -6.64 4.12 1.84
C MET A 53 -8.04 3.90 1.28
N SER A 54 -8.13 3.93 -0.03
CA SER A 54 -9.31 3.59 -0.82
C SER A 54 -9.09 2.24 -1.53
N GLN A 55 -10.15 1.64 -2.05
CA GLN A 55 -10.06 0.40 -2.83
C GLN A 55 -9.18 0.57 -4.07
N GLU A 56 -9.35 1.66 -4.83
CA GLU A 56 -8.53 1.96 -6.02
C GLU A 56 -7.04 1.99 -5.67
N ARG A 57 -6.68 2.58 -4.52
CA ARG A 57 -5.28 2.62 -4.08
C ARG A 57 -4.76 1.23 -3.71
N PHE A 58 -5.59 0.39 -3.10
CA PHE A 58 -5.21 -0.99 -2.79
C PHE A 58 -4.86 -1.79 -4.05
N GLU A 59 -5.66 -1.67 -5.10
CA GLU A 59 -5.41 -2.33 -6.39
C GLU A 59 -4.10 -1.87 -7.03
N LEU A 60 -3.81 -0.56 -6.98
CA LEU A 60 -2.55 -0.01 -7.46
C LEU A 60 -1.35 -0.55 -6.66
N ILE A 61 -1.47 -0.64 -5.34
CA ILE A 61 -0.43 -1.21 -4.47
C ILE A 61 -0.21 -2.68 -4.81
N ILE A 62 -1.27 -3.48 -4.97
CA ILE A 62 -1.16 -4.90 -5.35
C ILE A 62 -0.37 -5.04 -6.66
N SER A 63 -0.74 -4.28 -7.70
CA SER A 63 -0.02 -4.31 -8.98
C SER A 63 1.45 -3.94 -8.84
N ALA A 64 1.74 -2.83 -8.16
CA ALA A 64 3.11 -2.34 -7.97
C ALA A 64 3.98 -3.34 -7.19
N LEU A 65 3.42 -4.01 -6.18
CA LEU A 65 4.14 -5.02 -5.41
C LEU A 65 4.43 -6.28 -6.21
N MET A 66 3.46 -6.76 -7.00
CA MET A 66 3.68 -7.92 -7.87
C MET A 66 4.79 -7.61 -8.90
N ASP A 67 4.74 -6.43 -9.54
CA ASP A 67 5.77 -6.01 -10.49
C ASP A 67 7.15 -5.90 -9.83
N ALA A 68 7.23 -5.30 -8.66
CA ALA A 68 8.48 -5.17 -7.92
C ALA A 68 9.03 -6.52 -7.47
N CYS A 69 8.16 -7.45 -7.07
CA CYS A 69 8.59 -8.80 -6.69
C CYS A 69 9.17 -9.56 -7.87
N TYR A 70 8.54 -9.46 -9.03
CA TYR A 70 9.02 -10.09 -10.25
C TYR A 70 10.34 -9.49 -10.75
N GLN A 71 10.45 -8.16 -10.81
CA GLN A 71 11.64 -7.50 -11.37
C GLN A 71 12.89 -7.62 -10.52
N ASN A 72 12.75 -7.71 -9.19
CA ASN A 72 13.87 -7.68 -8.25
C ASN A 72 14.10 -9.01 -7.53
N GLU A 73 13.45 -10.09 -7.99
CA GLU A 73 13.57 -11.44 -7.40
C GLU A 73 13.28 -11.43 -5.89
N ILE A 74 12.21 -10.73 -5.48
CA ILE A 74 11.85 -10.61 -4.06
C ILE A 74 11.10 -11.86 -3.60
N GLU A 75 11.58 -12.45 -2.51
CA GLU A 75 10.97 -13.59 -1.84
C GLU A 75 10.20 -13.21 -0.57
N THR A 76 10.40 -11.99 -0.06
CA THR A 76 9.73 -11.54 1.18
C THR A 76 9.26 -10.10 1.10
N VAL A 77 7.99 -9.87 1.41
CA VAL A 77 7.35 -8.55 1.42
C VAL A 77 6.86 -8.24 2.83
N ILE A 78 7.31 -7.12 3.39
CA ILE A 78 6.82 -6.63 4.68
C ILE A 78 5.94 -5.40 4.43
N ILE A 79 4.68 -5.46 4.82
CA ILE A 79 3.71 -4.38 4.65
C ILE A 79 3.41 -3.76 6.01
N ASP A 80 3.70 -2.46 6.15
CA ASP A 80 3.58 -1.74 7.41
C ASP A 80 2.33 -0.85 7.44
N PHE A 81 1.40 -1.19 8.34
CA PHE A 81 0.13 -0.51 8.56
C PHE A 81 0.16 0.44 9.75
N THR A 82 1.32 0.70 10.36
CA THR A 82 1.43 1.54 11.57
C THR A 82 0.78 2.92 11.41
N ALA A 83 0.77 3.47 10.19
CA ALA A 83 0.20 4.78 9.88
C ALA A 83 -1.27 4.73 9.39
N ILE A 84 -1.88 3.55 9.28
CA ILE A 84 -3.28 3.39 8.86
C ILE A 84 -4.18 3.29 10.10
N THR A 85 -5.01 4.31 10.32
CA THR A 85 -6.07 4.29 11.34
C THR A 85 -7.44 4.31 10.67
N LYS A 86 -8.51 4.22 11.49
CA LYS A 86 -9.89 4.27 10.98
C LYS A 86 -10.19 5.54 10.17
N LYS A 87 -9.50 6.65 10.43
CA LYS A 87 -9.71 7.92 9.71
C LYS A 87 -9.15 7.91 8.30
N GLU A 88 -8.13 7.08 8.08
CA GLU A 88 -7.49 6.95 6.78
C GLU A 88 -8.21 5.95 5.88
N ILE A 89 -9.18 5.16 6.37
CA ILE A 89 -9.89 4.19 5.54
C ILE A 89 -11.17 4.82 5.01
N GLU A 90 -11.33 4.85 3.68
CA GLU A 90 -12.53 5.41 3.05
C GLU A 90 -13.68 4.39 2.99
N GLU A 91 -13.37 3.13 2.68
CA GLU A 91 -14.32 2.03 2.56
C GLU A 91 -13.81 0.84 3.37
N THR A 92 -14.55 0.44 4.40
CA THR A 92 -14.06 -0.59 5.32
C THR A 92 -14.56 -1.98 4.95
N GLU A 93 -15.70 -2.10 4.26
CA GLU A 93 -16.41 -3.37 4.04
C GLU A 93 -15.60 -4.41 3.26
N LEU A 94 -14.73 -3.96 2.35
CA LEU A 94 -13.95 -4.81 1.45
C LEU A 94 -12.45 -4.89 1.79
N LEU A 95 -12.02 -4.18 2.84
CA LEU A 95 -10.61 -4.01 3.15
C LEU A 95 -9.93 -5.35 3.51
N GLY A 96 -10.57 -6.15 4.36
CA GLY A 96 -10.05 -7.45 4.77
C GLY A 96 -9.90 -8.42 3.59
N GLN A 97 -10.88 -8.44 2.69
CA GLN A 97 -10.84 -9.27 1.47
C GLN A 97 -9.72 -8.81 0.53
N SER A 98 -9.52 -7.50 0.40
CA SER A 98 -8.44 -6.93 -0.42
C SER A 98 -7.05 -7.30 0.11
N ILE A 99 -6.87 -7.30 1.44
CA ILE A 99 -5.63 -7.77 2.06
C ILE A 99 -5.44 -9.28 1.84
N ASP A 100 -6.50 -10.07 1.99
CA ASP A 100 -6.44 -11.51 1.74
C ASP A 100 -6.06 -11.83 0.28
N GLN A 101 -6.58 -11.06 -0.67
CA GLN A 101 -6.23 -11.15 -2.09
C GLN A 101 -4.78 -10.76 -2.32
N LEU A 102 -4.30 -9.65 -1.75
CA LEU A 102 -2.90 -9.23 -1.85
C LEU A 102 -1.94 -10.31 -1.35
N VAL A 103 -2.16 -10.82 -0.14
CA VAL A 103 -1.34 -11.89 0.45
C VAL A 103 -1.40 -13.15 -0.40
N GLY A 104 -2.60 -13.53 -0.89
CA GLY A 104 -2.77 -14.69 -1.76
C GLY A 104 -2.00 -14.55 -3.07
N SER A 105 -2.08 -13.39 -3.73
CA SER A 105 -1.38 -13.10 -4.97
C SER A 105 0.14 -13.16 -4.80
N LEU A 106 0.69 -12.53 -3.76
CA LEU A 106 2.13 -12.55 -3.48
C LEU A 106 2.61 -13.96 -3.13
N ASN A 107 1.88 -14.70 -2.29
CA ASN A 107 2.21 -16.09 -1.96
C ASN A 107 2.19 -17.00 -3.21
N LEU A 108 1.26 -16.79 -4.16
CA LEU A 108 1.24 -17.52 -5.43
C LEU A 108 2.47 -17.22 -6.30
N MET A 109 3.05 -16.03 -6.17
CA MET A 109 4.31 -15.65 -6.83
C MET A 109 5.56 -16.17 -6.09
N GLY A 110 5.38 -16.87 -4.96
CA GLY A 110 6.48 -17.34 -4.12
C GLY A 110 7.04 -16.28 -3.16
N ALA A 111 6.40 -15.11 -3.07
CA ALA A 111 6.81 -14.04 -2.16
C ALA A 111 6.02 -14.14 -0.84
N GLU A 112 6.70 -14.50 0.24
CA GLU A 112 6.09 -14.59 1.57
C GLU A 112 5.76 -13.18 2.10
N THR A 113 4.53 -12.99 2.55
CA THR A 113 4.07 -11.68 3.02
C THR A 113 4.01 -11.62 4.54
N PHE A 114 4.50 -10.52 5.11
CA PHE A 114 4.49 -10.19 6.53
C PHE A 114 3.71 -8.89 6.75
N LEU A 115 2.65 -8.93 7.55
CA LEU A 115 1.85 -7.75 7.88
C LEU A 115 2.26 -7.23 9.26
N VAL A 116 2.56 -5.94 9.36
CA VAL A 116 3.00 -5.35 10.63
C VAL A 116 2.21 -4.09 11.00
N GLY A 117 2.20 -3.74 12.27
CA GLY A 117 1.71 -2.43 12.72
C GLY A 117 0.18 -2.30 12.79
N PHE A 118 -0.57 -3.40 12.76
CA PHE A 118 -2.01 -3.36 12.97
C PHE A 118 -2.35 -2.81 14.36
N THR A 119 -3.07 -1.68 14.39
CA THR A 119 -3.60 -1.12 15.63
C THR A 119 -4.86 -1.89 16.07
N PRO A 120 -5.22 -1.91 17.37
CA PRO A 120 -6.41 -2.62 17.83
C PRO A 120 -7.70 -2.21 17.11
N ALA A 121 -7.87 -0.91 16.83
CA ALA A 121 -9.02 -0.40 16.09
C ALA A 121 -9.04 -0.89 14.63
N PHE A 122 -7.86 -0.92 13.99
CA PHE A 122 -7.73 -1.42 12.62
C PHE A 122 -8.00 -2.93 12.56
N THR A 123 -7.46 -3.71 13.48
CA THR A 123 -7.71 -5.16 13.58
C THR A 123 -9.19 -5.47 13.71
N GLN A 124 -9.94 -4.73 14.53
CA GLN A 124 -11.38 -4.92 14.66
C GLN A 124 -12.13 -4.67 13.34
N GLU A 125 -11.69 -3.69 12.55
CA GLU A 125 -12.28 -3.37 11.26
C GLU A 125 -11.95 -4.44 10.21
N LEU A 126 -10.72 -4.95 10.20
CA LEU A 126 -10.32 -6.08 9.34
C LEU A 126 -11.17 -7.33 9.62
N MET A 127 -11.42 -7.63 10.89
CA MET A 127 -12.27 -8.77 11.25
C MET A 127 -13.73 -8.57 10.81
N ARG A 128 -14.26 -7.34 10.86
CA ARG A 128 -15.62 -7.02 10.40
C ARG A 128 -15.76 -7.09 8.89
N SER A 129 -14.74 -6.67 8.16
CA SER A 129 -14.68 -6.70 6.69
C SER A 129 -14.45 -8.11 6.11
N GLY A 130 -14.31 -9.12 6.96
CA GLY A 130 -14.25 -10.51 6.57
C GLY A 130 -12.85 -11.04 6.29
N MET A 131 -11.80 -10.37 6.78
CA MET A 131 -10.44 -10.92 6.74
C MET A 131 -10.41 -12.29 7.43
N ARG A 132 -9.81 -13.29 6.77
CA ARG A 132 -9.74 -14.65 7.29
C ARG A 132 -8.43 -14.87 8.02
N ILE A 133 -8.52 -15.33 9.28
CA ILE A 133 -7.35 -15.83 9.99
C ILE A 133 -6.98 -17.18 9.38
N ARG A 134 -5.74 -17.29 8.88
CA ARG A 134 -5.21 -18.49 8.25
C ARG A 134 -3.80 -18.80 8.80
N PRO A 135 -3.36 -20.06 8.80
CA PRO A 135 -2.05 -20.44 9.33
C PRO A 135 -0.85 -19.81 8.61
N ASP A 136 -1.01 -19.45 7.33
CA ASP A 136 -0.01 -18.82 6.48
C ASP A 136 0.08 -17.29 6.66
N LEU A 137 -0.78 -16.71 7.51
CA LEU A 137 -0.80 -15.28 7.76
C LEU A 137 0.26 -14.88 8.80
N ASN A 138 1.40 -14.38 8.33
CA ASN A 138 2.46 -13.86 9.18
C ASN A 138 2.14 -12.43 9.64
N THR A 139 1.77 -12.25 10.91
CA THR A 139 1.50 -10.92 11.49
C THR A 139 2.39 -10.61 12.69
N PHE A 140 2.86 -9.37 12.79
CA PHE A 140 3.70 -8.93 13.89
C PHE A 140 3.29 -7.54 14.38
N LEU A 141 3.50 -7.27 15.67
CA LEU A 141 3.16 -5.96 16.24
C LEU A 141 3.98 -4.82 15.60
N THR A 142 5.25 -5.07 15.25
CA THR A 142 6.15 -4.05 14.70
C THR A 142 7.04 -4.64 13.62
N PHE A 143 7.52 -3.77 12.73
CA PHE A 143 8.55 -4.09 11.74
C PHE A 143 9.78 -4.75 12.37
N ARG A 144 10.22 -4.27 13.56
CA ARG A 144 11.34 -4.84 14.31
C ARG A 144 11.13 -6.32 14.65
N HIS A 145 9.94 -6.69 15.11
CA HIS A 145 9.64 -8.09 15.46
C HIS A 145 9.62 -8.98 14.22
N ALA A 146 9.04 -8.49 13.11
CA ALA A 146 9.06 -9.21 11.83
C ALA A 146 10.50 -9.43 11.33
N LEU A 147 11.35 -8.39 11.36
CA LEU A 147 12.76 -8.50 11.03
C LEU A 147 13.48 -9.54 11.89
N GLN A 148 13.32 -9.50 13.22
CA GLN A 148 13.95 -10.45 14.13
C GLN A 148 13.53 -11.90 13.84
N PHE A 149 12.26 -12.12 13.50
CA PHE A 149 11.78 -13.42 13.09
C PHE A 149 12.38 -13.85 11.75
N LEU A 150 12.35 -12.97 10.75
CA LEU A 150 12.86 -13.24 9.40
C LEU A 150 14.36 -13.52 9.39
N MET A 151 15.13 -12.78 10.19
CA MET A 151 16.56 -13.04 10.37
C MET A 151 16.80 -14.45 10.92
N LYS A 152 16.11 -14.84 12.00
CA LYS A 152 16.22 -16.21 12.53
C LYS A 152 15.83 -17.25 11.49
N LYS A 153 14.75 -17.00 10.73
CA LYS A 153 14.28 -17.88 9.65
C LYS A 153 15.32 -18.05 8.54
N LYS A 154 16.00 -16.97 8.13
CA LYS A 154 17.09 -16.98 7.13
C LYS A 154 18.48 -17.30 7.73
N GLY A 155 18.58 -17.72 9.00
CA GLY A 155 19.84 -18.07 9.65
C GLY A 155 20.80 -16.88 9.88
N MET A 156 20.27 -15.66 9.95
CA MET A 156 21.02 -14.42 10.13
C MET A 156 21.01 -13.94 11.59
N THR A 157 22.08 -13.28 12.00
CA THR A 157 22.21 -12.58 13.29
C THR A 157 22.70 -11.15 13.06
N PHE A 158 22.23 -10.18 13.85
CA PHE A 158 22.91 -8.88 13.89
C PHE A 158 24.32 -9.10 14.45
N ALA A 159 25.33 -8.60 13.74
CA ALA A 159 26.70 -8.50 14.26
C ALA A 159 26.75 -7.58 15.48
#